data_AF-A0A7X9CN85-F1
#
_entry.id   AF-A0A7X9CN85-F1
#
_cell.length_a   1.000
_cell.length_b   1.000
_cell.length_c   1.000
_cell.angle_alpha   90.00
_cell.angle_beta   90.00
_cell.angle_gamma   90.00
#
_symmetry.space_group_name_H-M   'P 1'
#
loop_
_entity.id
_entity.type
_entity.pdbx_description
1 polymer ?
#
loop_
_entity_poly.entity_id
_entity_poly.type
_entity_poly.pdbx_seq_one_letter_code
_entity_poly.pdbx_strand_id
1 'polypeptide(L)'
;MKKLIPLILVLTLVLTSCGTSKTGTDSADYKDVQEYNTVYSGEITTLNYLVTASTAEFSLAANFVDTLIDFDRYGVVTPCLATSWEESDDGLTWTLQIREGVKWYTHTGEEYADVTAHDWVDAAKYLLNPENESRTANIFYSVIENAEEYYNGEIDDFEQVGVKALGDYELQYK
;
A
#
# COMPACT_ATOMS: atom_id res chain seq x y z
N MET A 1 -33.88 -38.28 -70.41
CA MET A 1 -33.05 -37.40 -71.27
C MET A 1 -32.47 -36.28 -70.41
N LYS A 2 -31.14 -36.09 -70.50
CA LYS A 2 -30.36 -34.87 -70.20
C LYS A 2 -30.05 -34.52 -68.72
N LYS A 3 -28.77 -34.80 -68.36
CA LYS A 3 -27.78 -33.99 -67.59
C LYS A 3 -28.11 -33.72 -66.09
N LEU A 4 -27.44 -34.25 -65.06
CA LEU A 4 -26.01 -34.31 -64.67
C LEU A 4 -25.27 -32.95 -64.68
N ILE A 5 -24.80 -32.53 -63.49
CA ILE A 5 -23.82 -31.46 -63.12
C ILE A 5 -24.45 -30.07 -62.86
N PRO A 6 -24.33 -29.44 -61.65
CA PRO A 6 -23.21 -29.48 -60.68
C PRO A 6 -23.63 -29.64 -59.19
N LEU A 7 -23.22 -30.72 -58.52
CA LEU A 7 -23.30 -30.88 -57.05
C LEU A 7 -21.90 -31.19 -56.45
N ILE A 8 -20.83 -30.73 -57.10
CA ILE A 8 -19.43 -30.98 -56.71
C ILE A 8 -18.64 -29.67 -56.82
N LEU A 9 -19.09 -28.62 -56.13
CA LEU A 9 -18.27 -27.40 -55.95
C LEU A 9 -18.52 -26.67 -54.62
N VAL A 10 -19.14 -27.34 -53.64
CA VAL A 10 -19.39 -26.75 -52.30
C VAL A 10 -18.81 -27.61 -51.17
N LEU A 11 -18.24 -28.78 -51.50
CA LEU A 11 -17.63 -29.71 -50.53
C LEU A 11 -16.09 -29.67 -50.58
N THR A 12 -15.54 -28.47 -50.74
CA THR A 12 -14.10 -28.17 -50.58
C THR A 12 -13.88 -26.91 -49.75
N LEU A 13 -14.78 -26.61 -48.80
CA LEU A 13 -14.40 -25.87 -47.60
C LEU A 13 -13.73 -26.84 -46.62
N VAL A 14 -12.47 -27.12 -46.97
CA VAL A 14 -11.38 -27.57 -46.11
C VAL A 14 -11.55 -26.95 -44.72
N LEU A 15 -11.90 -27.70 -43.67
CA LEU A 15 -10.99 -28.52 -42.86
C LEU A 15 -9.63 -27.86 -42.59
N THR A 16 -9.66 -26.65 -42.03
CA THR A 16 -8.51 -26.08 -41.31
C THR A 16 -9.02 -25.38 -40.04
N SER A 17 -9.45 -26.18 -39.05
CA SER A 17 -9.79 -25.70 -37.71
C SER A 17 -8.95 -26.35 -36.60
N CYS A 18 -7.90 -27.09 -36.95
CA CYS A 18 -6.89 -27.52 -35.99
C CYS A 18 -5.52 -27.04 -36.45
N GLY A 19 -5.24 -25.76 -36.15
CA GLY A 19 -3.90 -25.19 -36.19
C GLY A 19 -3.65 -24.48 -34.87
N THR A 20 -3.03 -25.18 -33.93
CA THR A 20 -2.30 -24.65 -32.77
C THR A 20 -3.00 -23.54 -31.99
N SER A 21 -3.71 -23.92 -30.93
CA SER A 21 -4.07 -23.03 -29.82
C SER A 21 -2.79 -22.50 -29.16
N LYS A 22 -2.28 -21.37 -29.68
CA LYS A 22 -1.52 -20.43 -28.87
C LYS A 22 -2.52 -19.84 -27.88
N THR A 23 -2.45 -20.27 -26.63
CA THR A 23 -2.90 -19.47 -25.49
C THR A 23 -2.05 -18.20 -25.46
N GLY A 24 -2.35 -17.28 -26.36
CA GLY A 24 -1.98 -15.88 -26.19
C GLY A 24 -2.97 -15.35 -25.18
N THR A 25 -2.51 -15.11 -23.96
CA THR A 25 -3.05 -14.03 -23.14
C THR A 25 -3.17 -12.83 -24.07
N ASP A 26 -4.39 -12.34 -24.28
CA ASP A 26 -4.58 -11.02 -24.88
C ASP A 26 -3.90 -10.04 -23.92
N SER A 27 -2.62 -9.77 -24.19
CA SER A 27 -1.89 -8.68 -23.58
C SER A 27 -2.64 -7.44 -24.02
N ALA A 28 -3.37 -6.82 -23.09
CA ALA A 28 -3.92 -5.50 -23.33
C ALA A 28 -2.76 -4.61 -23.79
N ASP A 29 -2.92 -4.01 -24.96
CA ASP A 29 -1.98 -3.07 -25.57
C ASP A 29 -2.00 -1.77 -24.74
N TYR A 30 -1.35 -1.81 -23.58
CA TYR A 30 -1.10 -0.61 -22.78
C TYR A 30 -0.07 0.22 -23.52
N LYS A 31 -0.42 1.46 -23.90
CA LYS A 31 0.56 2.42 -24.43
C LYS A 31 1.75 2.54 -23.47
N ASP A 32 2.96 2.69 -24.03
CA ASP A 32 4.23 2.79 -23.30
C ASP A 32 4.28 3.91 -22.22
N VAL A 33 3.35 4.87 -22.26
CA VAL A 33 3.12 5.86 -21.19
C VAL A 33 1.61 6.07 -21.00
N GLN A 34 1.13 5.87 -19.77
CA GLN A 34 -0.21 6.28 -19.35
C GLN A 34 -0.12 7.61 -18.62
N GLU A 35 -0.56 8.69 -19.27
CA GLU A 35 -0.63 10.01 -18.65
C GLU A 35 -1.97 10.19 -17.93
N TYR A 36 -1.93 10.49 -16.63
CA TYR A 36 -3.10 10.83 -15.83
C TYR A 36 -3.05 12.32 -15.46
N ASN A 37 -4.04 13.08 -15.92
CA ASN A 37 -4.17 14.50 -15.63
C ASN A 37 -5.44 14.73 -14.80
N THR A 38 -5.30 15.41 -13.66
CA THR A 38 -6.42 15.79 -12.80
C THR A 38 -6.36 17.27 -12.44
N VAL A 39 -7.53 17.86 -12.21
CA VAL A 39 -7.62 19.17 -11.55
C VAL A 39 -7.49 18.99 -10.04
N TYR A 40 -6.92 19.99 -9.37
CA TYR A 40 -6.78 20.02 -7.91
C TYR A 40 -7.36 21.32 -7.36
N SER A 41 -7.83 21.29 -6.11
CA SER A 41 -8.61 22.38 -5.51
C SER A 41 -7.77 23.49 -4.87
N GLY A 42 -6.47 23.26 -4.69
CA GLY A 42 -5.55 24.23 -4.09
C GLY A 42 -4.14 23.66 -3.96
N GLU A 43 -3.16 24.56 -3.89
CA GLU A 43 -1.75 24.21 -3.72
C GLU A 43 -1.51 23.39 -2.46
N ILE A 44 -0.60 22.43 -2.55
CA ILE A 44 -0.08 21.74 -1.36
C ILE A 44 0.89 22.65 -0.61
N THR A 45 0.92 22.51 0.70
CA THR A 45 1.80 23.25 1.60
C THR A 45 2.95 22.40 2.12
N THR A 46 2.77 21.07 2.16
CA THR A 46 3.79 20.12 2.59
C THR A 46 3.60 18.76 1.91
N LEU A 47 4.71 18.02 1.74
CA LEU A 47 4.72 16.61 1.37
C LEU A 47 4.98 15.69 2.58
N ASN A 48 5.15 16.26 3.78
CA ASN A 48 5.33 15.49 4.99
C ASN A 48 3.98 14.94 5.48
N TYR A 49 3.74 13.67 5.19
CA TYR A 49 2.51 12.96 5.56
C TYR A 49 2.37 12.77 7.08
N LEU A 50 3.43 12.95 7.87
CA LEU A 50 3.38 12.89 9.33
C LEU A 50 2.95 14.21 9.98
N VAL A 51 2.89 15.31 9.23
CA VAL A 51 2.54 16.65 9.76
C VAL A 51 1.17 17.13 9.25
N THR A 52 0.75 16.67 8.08
CA THR A 52 -0.48 17.15 7.47
C THR A 52 -1.75 16.63 8.14
N ALA A 53 -2.85 17.38 7.98
CA ALA A 53 -4.22 16.93 8.22
C ALA A 53 -5.11 17.17 6.98
N SER A 54 -4.53 17.52 5.83
CA SER A 54 -5.24 17.87 4.60
C SER A 54 -5.52 16.63 3.77
N THR A 55 -6.78 16.41 3.41
CA THR A 55 -7.17 15.33 2.49
C THR A 55 -6.47 15.42 1.13
N ALA A 56 -6.20 16.63 0.63
CA ALA A 56 -5.51 16.80 -0.65
C ALA A 56 -4.04 16.33 -0.58
N GLU A 57 -3.36 16.61 0.53
CA GLU A 57 -1.97 16.18 0.75
C GLU A 57 -1.91 14.67 1.04
N PHE A 58 -2.85 14.12 1.81
CA PHE A 58 -2.97 12.68 2.02
C PHE A 58 -3.29 11.90 0.73
N SER A 59 -4.13 12.45 -0.15
CA SER A 59 -4.43 11.81 -1.44
C SER A 59 -3.18 11.68 -2.30
N LEU A 60 -2.24 12.62 -2.23
CA LEU A 60 -0.95 12.48 -2.90
C LEU A 60 -0.08 11.43 -2.21
N ALA A 61 0.06 11.50 -0.87
CA ALA A 61 0.85 10.55 -0.08
C ALA A 61 0.45 9.09 -0.34
N ALA A 62 -0.85 8.82 -0.47
CA ALA A 62 -1.38 7.49 -0.77
C ALA A 62 -0.90 6.90 -2.12
N ASN A 63 -0.28 7.68 -3.00
CA ASN A 63 0.30 7.18 -4.25
C ASN A 63 1.78 6.78 -4.13
N PHE A 64 2.47 7.14 -3.04
CA PHE A 64 3.91 6.92 -2.90
C PHE A 64 4.36 6.47 -1.51
N VAL A 65 3.44 6.35 -0.54
CA VAL A 65 3.71 5.77 0.79
C VAL A 65 2.72 4.64 1.03
N ASP A 66 3.24 3.42 1.08
CA ASP A 66 2.46 2.24 1.45
C ASP A 66 2.27 2.14 2.97
N THR A 67 1.12 1.63 3.39
CA THR A 67 0.71 1.47 4.79
C THR A 67 0.77 0.00 5.23
N LEU A 68 0.55 -0.27 6.52
CA LEU A 68 0.45 -1.66 7.03
C LEU A 68 -0.72 -2.41 6.38
N ILE A 69 -1.87 -1.75 6.32
CA ILE A 69 -3.10 -2.23 5.68
C ILE A 69 -3.60 -1.20 4.68
N ASP A 70 -4.39 -1.62 3.72
CA ASP A 70 -5.08 -0.76 2.76
C ASP A 70 -6.59 -1.08 2.74
N PHE A 71 -7.35 -0.42 1.90
CA PHE A 71 -8.78 -0.63 1.73
C PHE A 71 -9.12 -0.89 0.27
N ASP A 72 -9.96 -1.90 0.02
CA ASP A 72 -10.50 -2.11 -1.32
C ASP A 72 -11.50 -1.00 -1.73
N ARG A 73 -12.00 -1.07 -2.97
CA ARG A 73 -12.96 -0.08 -3.50
C ARG A 73 -14.28 0.02 -2.72
N TYR A 74 -14.55 -0.92 -1.82
CA TYR A 74 -15.73 -0.97 -0.96
C TYR A 74 -15.43 -0.54 0.48
N GLY A 75 -14.18 -0.17 0.77
CA GLY A 75 -13.73 0.21 2.11
C GLY A 75 -13.46 -0.99 3.01
N VAL A 76 -13.29 -2.19 2.45
CA VAL A 76 -12.93 -3.38 3.23
C VAL A 76 -11.43 -3.40 3.44
N VAL A 77 -10.98 -3.60 4.69
CA VAL A 77 -9.57 -3.72 5.04
C VAL A 77 -8.92 -4.88 4.28
N THR A 78 -7.76 -4.61 3.68
CA THR A 78 -6.93 -5.57 2.96
C THR A 78 -5.47 -5.47 3.41
N PRO A 79 -4.71 -6.58 3.44
CA PRO A 79 -3.27 -6.53 3.72
C PRO A 79 -2.50 -5.66 2.73
N CYS A 80 -1.49 -4.93 3.20
CA CYS A 80 -0.54 -4.18 2.35
C CYS A 80 0.91 -4.56 2.70
N LEU A 81 1.62 -3.74 3.48
CA LEU A 81 2.95 -4.06 3.97
C LEU A 81 2.93 -5.07 5.13
N ALA A 82 1.86 -5.13 5.92
CA ALA A 82 1.65 -6.23 6.84
C ALA A 82 1.13 -7.46 6.07
N THR A 83 1.89 -8.55 6.10
CA THR A 83 1.55 -9.81 5.42
C THR A 83 0.63 -10.71 6.25
N SER A 84 0.72 -10.60 7.57
CA SER A 84 -0.16 -11.22 8.55
C SER A 84 -0.08 -10.47 9.88
N TRP A 85 -1.03 -10.74 10.78
CA TRP A 85 -1.00 -10.25 12.14
C TRP A 85 -1.65 -11.23 13.10
N GLU A 86 -1.21 -11.20 14.35
CA GLU A 86 -1.76 -11.95 15.47
C GLU A 86 -2.27 -10.96 16.53
N GLU A 87 -3.45 -11.25 17.08
CA GLU A 87 -4.11 -10.49 18.13
C GLU A 87 -4.01 -11.29 19.45
N SER A 88 -3.73 -10.62 20.56
CA SER A 88 -3.76 -11.23 21.89
C SER A 88 -5.18 -11.55 22.35
N ASP A 89 -5.32 -12.44 23.34
CA ASP A 89 -6.63 -12.85 23.88
C ASP A 89 -7.48 -11.68 24.41
N ASP A 90 -6.85 -10.58 24.85
CA ASP A 90 -7.52 -9.36 25.33
C ASP A 90 -7.76 -8.31 24.23
N GLY A 91 -7.27 -8.55 23.00
CA GLY A 91 -7.40 -7.65 21.86
C GLY A 91 -6.56 -6.39 21.93
N LEU A 92 -5.68 -6.26 22.93
CA LEU A 92 -4.88 -5.05 23.16
C LEU A 92 -3.49 -5.12 22.55
N THR A 93 -2.96 -6.31 22.26
CA THR A 93 -1.64 -6.46 21.63
C THR A 93 -1.80 -7.02 20.23
N TRP A 94 -1.17 -6.35 19.26
CA TRP A 94 -1.16 -6.74 17.85
C TRP A 94 0.28 -6.90 17.39
N THR A 95 0.63 -8.09 16.90
CA THR A 95 1.95 -8.38 16.32
C THR A 95 1.80 -8.61 14.81
N LEU A 96 2.44 -7.77 14.00
CA LEU A 96 2.35 -7.76 12.55
C LEU A 96 3.67 -8.23 11.92
N GLN A 97 3.55 -9.06 10.89
CA GLN A 97 4.67 -9.50 10.06
C GLN A 97 4.80 -8.59 8.84
N ILE A 98 5.92 -7.87 8.73
CA ILE A 98 6.17 -6.89 7.67
C ILE A 98 6.74 -7.58 6.44
N ARG A 99 6.30 -7.14 5.26
CA ARG A 99 6.77 -7.64 3.97
C ARG A 99 8.25 -7.36 3.77
N GLU A 100 9.02 -8.42 3.60
CA GLU A 100 10.45 -8.35 3.27
C GLU A 100 10.70 -7.86 1.84
N GLY A 101 11.88 -7.25 1.63
CA GLY A 101 12.36 -6.85 0.30
C GLY A 101 11.73 -5.56 -0.25
N VAL A 102 10.98 -4.84 0.56
CA VAL A 102 10.43 -3.52 0.21
C VAL A 102 11.51 -2.45 0.44
N LYS A 103 11.58 -1.47 -0.44
CA LYS A 103 12.61 -0.43 -0.43
C LYS A 103 12.00 0.96 -0.29
N TRP A 104 12.66 1.81 0.48
CA TRP A 104 12.55 3.25 0.35
C TRP A 104 13.29 3.71 -0.90
N TYR A 105 12.74 4.73 -1.58
CA TYR A 105 13.32 5.32 -2.77
C TYR A 105 13.57 6.80 -2.58
N THR A 106 14.63 7.31 -3.20
CA THR A 106 14.88 8.74 -3.30
C THR A 106 13.89 9.39 -4.27
N HIS A 107 13.85 10.73 -4.28
CA HIS A 107 13.01 11.49 -5.22
C HIS A 107 13.38 11.28 -6.71
N THR A 108 14.55 10.69 -7.00
CA THR A 108 14.98 10.31 -8.36
C THR A 108 14.64 8.87 -8.71
N GLY A 109 14.07 8.10 -7.77
CA GLY A 109 13.71 6.70 -7.95
C GLY A 109 14.85 5.72 -7.70
N GLU A 110 15.91 6.12 -7.00
CA GLU A 110 17.00 5.22 -6.60
C GLU A 110 16.66 4.53 -5.29
N GLU A 111 16.95 3.22 -5.18
CA GLU A 111 16.83 2.49 -3.91
C GLU A 111 17.71 3.15 -2.85
N TYR A 112 17.12 3.46 -1.70
CA TYR A 112 17.76 4.18 -0.61
C TYR A 112 18.02 3.29 0.61
N ALA A 113 16.99 2.60 1.08
CA ALA A 113 17.05 1.76 2.27
C ALA A 113 16.01 0.65 2.21
N ASP A 114 16.19 -0.40 3.00
CA ASP A 114 15.14 -1.39 3.27
C ASP A 114 14.05 -0.78 4.16
N VAL A 115 12.79 -1.12 3.88
CA VAL A 115 11.68 -0.84 4.79
C VAL A 115 11.71 -1.87 5.90
N THR A 116 11.71 -1.42 7.15
CA THR A 116 11.76 -2.28 8.34
C THR A 116 10.75 -1.85 9.39
N ALA A 117 10.41 -2.75 10.33
CA ALA A 117 9.54 -2.45 11.46
C ALA A 117 10.00 -1.21 12.26
N HIS A 118 11.29 -0.90 12.26
CA HIS A 118 11.84 0.29 12.89
C HIS A 118 11.32 1.61 12.29
N ASP A 119 10.92 1.63 11.03
CA ASP A 119 10.38 2.84 10.37
C ASP A 119 9.07 3.30 11.02
N TRP A 120 8.23 2.35 11.47
CA TRP A 120 6.99 2.66 12.20
C TRP A 120 7.28 3.15 13.62
N VAL A 121 8.31 2.61 14.26
CA VAL A 121 8.78 3.08 15.57
C VAL A 121 9.30 4.52 15.46
N ASP A 122 10.06 4.83 14.42
CA ASP A 122 10.60 6.17 14.19
C ASP A 122 9.51 7.17 13.75
N ALA A 123 8.53 6.73 12.95
CA ALA A 123 7.33 7.53 12.67
C ALA A 123 6.55 7.85 13.96
N ALA A 124 6.42 6.89 14.88
CA ALA A 124 5.80 7.13 16.18
C ALA A 124 6.59 8.14 17.01
N LYS A 125 7.93 8.03 17.11
CA LYS A 125 8.77 9.06 17.76
C LYS A 125 8.57 10.44 17.13
N TYR A 126 8.45 10.50 15.80
CA TYR A 126 8.21 11.75 15.09
C TYR A 126 6.85 12.36 15.48
N LEU A 127 5.78 11.57 15.44
CA LEU A 127 4.43 12.02 15.82
C LEU A 127 4.36 12.42 17.29
N LEU A 128 5.09 11.72 18.16
CA LEU A 128 5.07 11.93 19.60
C LEU A 128 6.00 13.05 20.09
N ASN A 129 6.72 13.73 19.20
CA ASN A 129 7.46 14.94 19.52
C ASN A 129 6.62 16.18 19.17
N PRO A 130 6.12 16.96 20.15
CA PRO A 130 5.29 18.14 19.90
C PRO A 130 5.99 19.21 19.04
N GLU A 131 7.32 19.28 19.05
CA GLU A 131 8.09 20.24 18.24
C GLU A 131 7.97 19.96 16.73
N ASN A 132 7.56 18.76 16.33
CA ASN A 132 7.29 18.43 14.92
C ASN A 132 5.94 18.94 14.43
N GLU A 133 5.10 19.47 15.32
CA GLU A 133 3.80 20.10 15.01
C GLU A 133 2.87 19.20 14.17
N SER A 134 2.88 17.88 14.45
CA SER A 134 1.97 16.97 13.76
C SER A 134 0.52 17.30 14.07
N ARG A 135 -0.24 17.66 13.03
CA ARG A 135 -1.67 18.01 13.15
C ARG A 135 -2.57 16.82 13.45
N THR A 136 -2.02 15.61 13.42
CA THR A 136 -2.75 14.35 13.62
C THR A 136 -2.12 13.46 14.69
N ALA A 137 -1.17 13.98 15.49
CA ALA A 137 -0.53 13.21 16.57
C ALA A 137 -1.57 12.54 17.50
N ASN A 138 -2.69 13.21 17.74
CA ASN A 138 -3.76 12.73 18.60
C ASN A 138 -4.42 11.44 18.14
N ILE A 139 -4.41 11.16 16.84
CA ILE A 139 -4.94 9.90 16.32
C ILE A 139 -4.06 8.74 16.80
N PHE A 140 -2.76 8.95 16.89
CA PHE A 140 -1.81 7.94 17.35
C PHE A 140 -1.80 7.86 18.88
N TYR A 141 -1.59 8.98 19.58
CA TYR A 141 -1.37 8.93 21.03
C TYR A 141 -2.61 8.55 21.83
N SER A 142 -3.82 8.63 21.25
CA SER A 142 -5.07 8.28 21.95
C SER A 142 -5.39 6.78 21.94
N VAL A 143 -4.65 5.98 21.16
CA VAL A 143 -4.95 4.54 20.97
C VAL A 143 -3.76 3.63 21.25
N ILE A 144 -2.57 4.18 21.48
CA ILE A 144 -1.35 3.42 21.77
C ILE A 144 -0.98 3.57 23.25
N GLU A 145 -0.69 2.45 23.90
CA GLU A 145 -0.29 2.37 25.31
C GLU A 145 0.83 3.38 25.62
N ASN A 146 0.64 4.20 26.66
CA ASN A 146 1.59 5.20 27.17
C ASN A 146 1.98 6.32 26.17
N ALA A 147 1.37 6.39 24.99
CA ALA A 147 1.76 7.36 23.98
C ALA A 147 1.33 8.80 24.32
N GLU A 148 0.17 8.98 24.96
CA GLU A 148 -0.31 10.30 25.39
C GLU A 148 0.54 10.85 26.56
N GLU A 149 0.87 10.01 27.53
CA GLU A 149 1.77 10.34 28.63
C GLU A 149 3.15 10.75 28.12
N TYR A 150 3.68 10.03 27.10
CA TYR A 150 4.95 10.41 26.46
C TYR A 150 4.85 11.74 25.73
N TYR A 151 3.79 11.94 24.95
CA TYR A 151 3.55 13.19 24.21
C TYR A 151 3.45 14.41 25.15
N ASN A 152 2.81 14.24 26.30
CA ASN A 152 2.63 15.28 27.32
C ASN A 152 3.89 15.49 28.20
N GLY A 153 4.93 14.66 28.04
CA GLY A 153 6.15 14.73 28.83
C GLY A 153 6.00 14.21 30.27
N GLU A 154 4.98 13.39 30.54
CA GLU A 154 4.78 12.72 31.83
C GLU A 154 5.72 11.50 31.98
N ILE A 155 6.08 10.88 30.87
CA ILE A 155 7.16 9.91 30.74
C ILE A 155 8.17 10.34 29.67
N ASP A 156 9.45 10.00 29.85
CA ASP A 156 10.55 10.38 28.95
C ASP A 156 11.23 9.17 28.28
N ASP A 157 10.93 7.95 28.75
CA ASP A 157 11.43 6.71 28.18
C ASP A 157 10.48 6.17 27.11
N PHE A 158 10.92 6.26 25.84
CA PHE A 158 10.15 5.79 24.71
C PHE A 158 9.91 4.26 24.73
N GLU A 159 10.74 3.48 25.43
CA GLU A 159 10.55 2.02 25.55
C GLU A 159 9.27 1.63 26.29
N GLN A 160 8.63 2.58 26.98
CA GLN A 160 7.32 2.39 27.60
C GLN A 160 6.15 2.58 26.62
N VAL A 161 6.37 3.23 25.47
CA VAL A 161 5.33 3.43 24.46
C VAL A 161 5.00 2.10 23.76
N GLY A 162 3.71 1.86 23.54
CA GLY A 162 3.12 0.66 22.93
C GLY A 162 3.41 0.46 21.44
N VAL A 163 4.61 0.77 20.96
CA VAL A 163 5.05 0.52 19.58
C VAL A 163 6.50 0.03 19.57
N LYS A 164 6.72 -1.19 19.08
CA LYS A 164 8.03 -1.85 19.14
C LYS A 164 8.33 -2.63 17.88
N ALA A 165 9.55 -2.50 17.38
CA ALA A 165 10.11 -3.44 16.44
C ALA A 165 10.73 -4.59 17.24
N LEU A 166 10.18 -5.80 17.13
CA LEU A 166 10.72 -7.02 17.75
C LEU A 166 11.86 -7.62 16.91
N GLY A 167 11.96 -7.18 15.66
CA GLY A 167 13.04 -7.38 14.71
C GLY A 167 12.76 -6.58 13.44
N ASP A 168 13.60 -6.71 12.41
CA ASP A 168 13.48 -5.92 11.17
C ASP A 168 12.12 -6.07 10.48
N TYR A 169 11.43 -7.20 10.65
CA TYR A 169 10.17 -7.49 9.96
C TYR A 169 9.04 -7.91 10.91
N GLU A 170 9.16 -7.61 12.19
CA GLU A 170 8.14 -7.92 13.20
C GLU A 170 7.83 -6.67 14.02
N LEU A 171 6.61 -6.14 13.88
CA LEU A 171 6.14 -4.91 14.50
C LEU A 171 5.04 -5.23 15.51
N GLN A 172 5.14 -4.69 16.71
CA GLN A 172 4.13 -4.84 17.76
C GLN A 172 3.52 -3.48 18.12
N TYR A 173 2.19 -3.46 18.25
CA TYR A 173 1.43 -2.39 18.88
C TYR A 173 0.73 -2.88 20.15
N LYS A 174 0.56 -1.97 21.11
CA LYS A 174 -0.21 -2.12 22.34
C LYS A 174 -1.05 -0.89 22.61
#